data_AF-A0A1J5RME7-F1
#
_entry.id   AF-A0A1J5RME7-F1
#
_cell.length_a   1.000
_cell.length_b   1.000
_cell.length_c   1.000
_cell.angle_alpha   90.00
_cell.angle_beta   90.00
_cell.angle_gamma   90.00
#
_symmetry.space_group_name_H-M   'P 1'
#
loop_
_entity.id
_entity.type
_entity.pdbx_description
1 polymer ?
#
loop_
_entity_poly.entity_id
_entity_poly.type
_entity_poly.pdbx_seq_one_letter_code
_entity_poly.pdbx_strand_id
1 'polypeptide(L)'
;MDKLALDALARFCAEQQRRFDPEAWIGRTAIDGKGIAVVAKYLSMTSWYGHEEQLEGIAADISDLAGFQRELQAAGLDLTKLSAKLRHSIALGQRNKPVSGEAIP
;
A
#
# COMPACT_ATOMS: atom_id res chain seq x y z
N MET A 1 3.38 4.08 -14.99
CA MET A 1 2.22 3.24 -14.58
C MET A 1 0.91 3.89 -15.03
N ASP A 2 -0.03 3.12 -15.59
CA ASP A 2 -1.34 3.62 -16.01
C ASP A 2 -2.31 3.84 -14.83
N LYS A 3 -3.35 4.66 -15.06
CA LYS A 3 -4.32 5.05 -14.02
C LYS A 3 -4.99 3.84 -13.35
N LEU A 4 -5.30 2.79 -14.11
CA LEU A 4 -5.95 1.58 -13.61
C LEU A 4 -5.05 0.80 -12.63
N ALA A 5 -3.76 0.67 -12.95
CA ALA A 5 -2.79 0.01 -12.08
C ALA A 5 -2.57 0.80 -10.79
N LEU A 6 -2.51 2.13 -10.89
CA LEU A 6 -2.42 3.01 -9.72
C LEU A 6 -3.66 2.91 -8.81
N ASP A 7 -4.86 2.81 -9.40
CA ASP A 7 -6.10 2.61 -8.64
C ASP A 7 -6.14 1.23 -7.96
N ALA A 8 -5.73 0.18 -8.66
CA ALA A 8 -5.65 -1.17 -8.09
C ALA A 8 -4.63 -1.26 -6.95
N LEU A 9 -3.51 -0.54 -7.05
CA LEU A 9 -2.47 -0.48 -6.03
C LEU A 9 -2.93 0.31 -4.80
N ALA A 10 -3.56 1.47 -4.99
CA ALA A 10 -4.14 2.26 -3.89
C ALA A 10 -5.21 1.48 -3.12
N ARG A 11 -6.07 0.74 -3.84
CA ARG A 11 -7.09 -0.11 -3.22
C ARG A 11 -6.46 -1.26 -2.42
N PHE A 12 -5.46 -1.94 -2.98
CA PHE A 12 -4.72 -2.99 -2.28
C PHE A 12 -4.12 -2.46 -0.97
N CYS A 13 -3.46 -1.31 -1.00
CA CYS A 13 -2.89 -0.70 0.20
C CYS A 13 -3.97 -0.34 1.25
N ALA A 14 -5.14 0.12 0.81
CA ALA A 14 -6.27 0.39 1.70
C ALA A 14 -6.88 -0.89 2.31
N GLU A 15 -6.85 -2.01 1.60
CA GLU A 15 -7.26 -3.32 2.13
C GLU A 15 -6.24 -3.82 3.17
N GLN A 16 -4.95 -3.68 2.89
CA GLN A 16 -3.85 -4.03 3.79
C GLN A 16 -3.82 -3.18 5.07
N GLN A 17 -4.35 -1.96 5.03
CA GLN A 17 -4.58 -1.13 6.23
C GLN A 17 -5.58 -1.76 7.22
N ARG A 18 -6.51 -2.59 6.74
CA ARG A 18 -7.53 -3.25 7.58
C ARG A 18 -7.13 -4.63 8.03
N ARG A 19 -6.47 -5.36 7.13
CA ARG A 19 -6.02 -6.73 7.33
C ARG A 19 -4.65 -6.85 6.68
N PHE A 20 -3.62 -6.48 7.45
CA PHE A 20 -2.26 -6.61 7.00
C PHE A 20 -1.91 -8.09 6.81
N ASP A 21 -1.44 -8.43 5.63
CA ASP A 21 -1.09 -9.79 5.21
C ASP A 21 0.19 -9.76 4.37
N PRO A 22 1.36 -10.06 4.95
CA PRO A 22 2.64 -10.08 4.26
C PRO A 22 2.67 -10.97 3.01
N GLU A 23 1.98 -12.11 3.03
CA GLU A 23 1.97 -13.04 1.89
C GLU A 23 1.24 -12.43 0.69
N ALA A 24 0.22 -11.61 0.95
CA ALA A 24 -0.49 -10.88 -0.09
C ALA A 24 0.41 -9.85 -0.80
N TRP A 25 1.36 -9.24 -0.09
CA TRP A 25 2.36 -8.33 -0.69
C TRP A 25 3.30 -9.10 -1.62
N ILE A 26 3.83 -10.23 -1.16
CA ILE A 26 4.70 -11.11 -1.96
C ILE A 26 3.95 -11.64 -3.19
N GLY A 27 2.72 -12.12 -3.04
CA GLY A 27 1.92 -12.60 -4.17
C GLY A 27 1.64 -11.52 -5.23
N ARG A 28 1.52 -10.26 -4.82
CA ARG A 28 1.30 -9.11 -5.71
C ARG A 28 2.56 -8.77 -6.53
N THR A 29 3.75 -9.18 -6.10
CA THR A 29 5.01 -8.93 -6.84
C THR A 29 5.06 -9.62 -8.20
N ALA A 30 4.34 -10.73 -8.37
CA ALA A 30 4.20 -11.43 -9.64
C ALA A 30 3.50 -10.58 -10.71
N ILE A 31 2.72 -9.58 -10.29
CA ILE A 31 2.02 -8.64 -11.18
C ILE A 31 2.84 -7.36 -11.36
N ASP A 32 3.34 -6.79 -10.26
CA ASP A 32 4.11 -5.53 -10.27
C ASP A 32 5.07 -5.43 -9.08
N GLY A 33 6.16 -6.21 -9.11
CA GLY A 33 7.17 -6.23 -8.05
C GLY A 33 7.79 -4.87 -7.75
N LYS A 34 8.05 -4.05 -8.77
CA LYS A 34 8.66 -2.72 -8.59
C LYS A 34 7.71 -1.74 -7.93
N GLY A 35 6.46 -1.66 -8.41
CA GLY A 35 5.45 -0.82 -7.79
C GLY A 35 5.20 -1.21 -6.33
N ILE A 36 5.17 -2.52 -6.04
CA ILE A 36 4.96 -3.02 -4.67
C ILE A 36 6.14 -2.71 -3.75
N ALA A 37 7.38 -2.92 -4.17
CA ALA A 37 8.56 -2.60 -3.36
C ALA A 37 8.63 -1.10 -3.04
N VAL A 38 8.39 -0.24 -4.05
CA VAL A 38 8.38 1.22 -3.87
C VAL A 38 7.26 1.65 -2.92
N VAL A 39 6.07 1.07 -3.04
CA VAL A 39 4.96 1.43 -2.15
C VAL A 39 5.16 0.90 -0.75
N ALA A 40 5.65 -0.33 -0.58
CA ALA A 40 5.99 -0.87 0.73
C ALA A 40 7.02 0.03 1.45
N LYS A 41 8.08 0.44 0.74
CA LYS A 41 9.09 1.37 1.28
C LYS A 41 8.51 2.74 1.59
N TYR A 42 7.64 3.27 0.72
CA TYR A 42 6.99 4.55 0.98
C TYR A 42 6.12 4.48 2.23
N LEU A 43 5.32 3.42 2.38
CA LEU A 43 4.42 3.28 3.52
C LEU A 43 5.19 3.09 4.83
N SER A 44 6.31 2.35 4.84
CA SER A 44 7.14 2.22 6.03
C SER A 44 7.66 3.57 6.55
N MET A 45 7.88 4.54 5.66
CA MET A 45 8.29 5.89 6.01
C MET A 45 7.14 6.78 6.52
N THR A 46 5.89 6.36 6.39
CA THR A 46 4.70 7.20 6.68
C THR A 46 4.03 6.91 8.02
N SER A 47 4.66 6.13 8.90
CA SER A 47 4.06 5.68 10.17
C SER A 47 2.72 4.94 9.92
N TRP A 48 2.80 3.89 9.11
CA TRP A 48 1.64 3.15 8.61
C TRP A 48 1.05 2.20 9.67
N TYR A 49 0.25 2.77 10.58
CA TYR A 49 -0.57 2.04 11.55
C TYR A 49 0.19 0.98 12.38
N GLY A 50 1.51 1.13 12.60
CA GLY A 50 2.32 0.18 13.38
C GLY A 50 2.93 -0.97 12.57
N HIS A 51 2.88 -0.91 11.23
CA HIS A 51 3.42 -1.93 10.33
C HIS A 51 4.71 -1.49 9.62
N GLU A 52 5.41 -0.49 10.14
CA GLU A 52 6.54 0.16 9.47
C GLU A 52 7.69 -0.82 9.21
N GLU A 53 8.13 -1.55 10.24
CA GLU A 53 9.22 -2.53 10.12
C GLU A 53 8.87 -3.68 9.18
N GLN A 54 7.62 -4.13 9.21
CA GLN A 54 7.15 -5.22 8.34
C GLN A 54 7.11 -4.79 6.88
N LEU A 55 6.64 -3.56 6.62
CA LEU A 55 6.64 -2.98 5.28
C LEU A 55 8.06 -2.73 4.78
N GLU A 56 8.98 -2.31 5.65
CA GLU A 56 10.40 -2.16 5.30
C GLU A 56 11.05 -3.50 4.96
N GLY A 57 10.77 -4.56 5.74
CA GLY A 57 11.21 -5.92 5.46
C GLY A 57 10.69 -6.44 4.12
N ILE A 58 9.39 -6.30 3.86
CA ILE A 58 8.77 -6.65 2.57
C ILE A 58 9.43 -5.89 1.43
N ALA A 59 9.67 -4.59 1.60
CA ALA A 59 10.29 -3.78 0.56
C ALA A 59 11.71 -4.28 0.24
N ALA A 60 12.50 -4.62 1.28
CA ALA A 60 13.85 -5.15 1.15
C ALA A 60 13.89 -6.57 0.54
N ASP A 61 12.93 -7.42 0.89
CA ASP A 61 12.82 -8.78 0.35
C ASP A 61 12.48 -8.78 -1.15
N ILE A 62 11.69 -7.79 -1.61
CA ILE A 62 11.26 -7.71 -3.00
C ILE A 62 12.33 -7.05 -3.88
N SER A 63 13.01 -6.03 -3.37
CA SER A 63 14.01 -5.30 -4.14
C SER A 63 15.10 -4.75 -3.24
N ASP A 64 16.34 -4.81 -3.71
CA ASP A 64 17.46 -4.09 -3.10
C ASP A 64 17.25 -2.58 -3.31
N LEU A 65 16.63 -1.96 -2.33
CA LEU A 65 16.19 -0.56 -2.35
C LEU A 65 17.32 0.43 -2.05
N ALA A 66 18.58 0.01 -2.16
CA ALA A 66 19.75 0.88 -2.16
C ALA A 66 19.59 2.07 -3.15
N GLY A 67 18.74 1.93 -4.17
CA GLY A 67 18.33 2.99 -5.08
C GLY A 67 16.83 3.30 -5.10
N PHE A 68 16.15 3.47 -3.97
CA PHE A 68 14.70 3.76 -3.90
C PHE A 68 14.24 4.85 -4.89
N GLN A 69 14.98 5.96 -5.02
CA GLN A 69 14.65 7.01 -6.00
C GLN A 69 14.71 6.52 -7.45
N ARG A 70 15.66 5.66 -7.77
CA ARG A 70 15.80 5.05 -9.11
C ARG A 70 14.64 4.10 -9.39
N GLU A 71 14.26 3.26 -8.42
CA GLU A 71 13.13 2.35 -8.55
C GLU A 71 11.79 3.11 -8.64
N LEU A 72 11.64 4.20 -7.88
CA LEU A 72 10.47 5.08 -7.95
C LEU A 72 10.30 5.67 -9.36
N GLN A 73 11.40 6.16 -9.96
CA GLN A 73 11.41 6.66 -11.33
C GLN A 73 11.14 5.54 -12.33
N ALA A 74 11.73 4.36 -12.15
CA ALA A 74 11.54 3.20 -13.03
C ALA A 74 10.10 2.65 -12.99
N ALA A 75 9.45 2.68 -11.83
CA ALA A 75 8.03 2.33 -11.69
C ALA A 75 7.11 3.39 -12.34
N GLY A 76 7.62 4.59 -12.61
CA GLY A 76 6.83 5.72 -13.10
C GLY A 76 5.67 6.02 -12.16
N LEU A 77 5.91 5.89 -10.85
CA LEU A 77 4.91 5.96 -9.81
C LEU A 77 4.91 7.37 -9.20
N ASP A 78 3.76 8.04 -9.28
CA ASP A 78 3.56 9.37 -8.72
C ASP A 78 3.02 9.24 -7.29
N LEU A 79 3.91 9.39 -6.31
CA LEU A 79 3.59 9.26 -4.88
C LEU A 79 2.50 10.25 -4.43
N THR A 80 2.43 11.43 -5.05
CA THR A 80 1.41 12.42 -4.71
C THR A 80 0.02 11.92 -5.10
N LYS A 81 -0.09 11.38 -6.33
CA LYS A 81 -1.34 10.77 -6.80
C LYS A 81 -1.70 9.50 -6.03
N LEU A 82 -0.71 8.66 -5.72
CA LEU A 82 -0.92 7.47 -4.89
C LEU A 82 -1.44 7.86 -3.51
N SER A 83 -0.78 8.79 -2.82
CA SER A 83 -1.19 9.27 -1.48
C SER A 83 -2.62 9.82 -1.48
N ALA A 84 -2.99 10.61 -2.50
CA ALA A 84 -4.34 11.13 -2.63
C ALA A 84 -5.38 10.01 -2.82
N LYS A 85 -5.11 9.05 -3.72
CA LYS A 85 -6.00 7.90 -3.98
C LYS A 85 -6.09 6.95 -2.79
N LEU A 86 -4.99 6.73 -2.09
CA LEU A 86 -4.92 5.89 -0.91
C LEU A 86 -5.75 6.47 0.23
N ARG A 87 -5.58 7.76 0.55
CA ARG A 87 -6.42 8.46 1.54
C ARG A 87 -7.90 8.41 1.17
N HIS A 88 -8.22 8.64 -0.11
CA HIS A 88 -9.59 8.53 -0.60
C HIS A 88 -10.17 7.11 -0.44
N SER A 89 -9.38 6.08 -0.76
CA SER A 89 -9.80 4.68 -0.65
C SER A 89 -9.99 4.26 0.81
N ILE A 90 -9.12 4.71 1.71
CA ILE A 90 -9.28 4.50 3.16
C ILE A 90 -10.56 5.19 3.66
N ALA A 91 -10.78 6.45 3.28
CA ALA A 91 -11.99 7.19 3.66
C ALA A 91 -13.27 6.51 3.18
N LEU A 92 -13.31 6.05 1.92
CA LEU A 92 -14.43 5.28 1.38
C LEU A 92 -14.63 3.94 2.10
N GLY A 93 -13.53 3.22 2.34
CA GLY A 93 -13.58 1.97 3.09
C GLY A 93 -14.19 2.20 4.47
N GLN A 94 -13.72 3.20 5.22
CA GLN A 94 -14.21 3.50 6.58
C GLN A 94 -15.69 3.89 6.60
N ARG A 95 -16.17 4.60 5.57
CA ARG A 95 -17.58 4.97 5.43
C ARG A 95 -18.51 3.77 5.22
N ASN A 96 -17.98 2.66 4.70
CA ASN A 96 -18.73 1.42 4.47
C ASN A 96 -18.56 0.39 5.60
N LYS A 97 -17.97 0.77 6.74
CA LYS A 97 -17.95 -0.08 7.94
C LYS A 97 -19.34 0.05 8.58
N PRO A 98 -20.17 -1.02 8.65
CA PRO A 98 -21.36 -0.97 9.48
C PRO A 98 -20.89 -0.65 10.90
N VAL A 99 -21.50 0.37 11.51
CA VAL A 99 -21.39 0.65 12.93
C VAL A 99 -21.85 -0.62 13.67
N SER A 100 -20.90 -1.51 13.96
CA SER A 100 -21.10 -2.58 14.93
C SER A 100 -21.04 -1.91 16.29
N GLY A 101 -22.20 -1.48 16.75
CA GLY A 101 -22.33 -0.69 17.96
C GLY A 101 -23.75 -0.19 18.14
N GLU A 102 -24.71 -1.10 18.24
CA GLU A 102 -25.86 -0.87 19.10
C GLU A 102 -26.34 -2.24 19.62
N ALA A 103 -25.94 -2.55 20.85
CA ALA A 103 -26.57 -3.59 21.64
C ALA A 103 -28.00 -3.14 21.92
N ILE A 104 -28.99 -3.89 21.47
CA ILE A 104 -30.38 -3.65 21.83
C ILE A 104 -30.64 -4.38 23.16
N PRO A 105 -31.14 -3.68 24.20
CA PRO A 105 -31.50 -4.29 25.48
C PRO A 105 -32.67 -5.28 25.38
#